data_AF-A0A2T5KDP2-F1
#
_entry.id   AF-A0A2T5KDP2-F1
#
_cell.length_a   1.000
_cell.length_b   1.000
_cell.length_c   1.000
_cell.angle_alpha   90.00
_cell.angle_beta   90.00
_cell.angle_gamma   90.00
#
_symmetry.space_group_name_H-M   'P 1'
#
loop_
_entity.id
_entity.type
_entity.pdbx_description
1 polymer ?
#
loop_
_entity_poly.entity_id
_entity_poly.type
_entity_poly.pdbx_seq_one_letter_code
_entity_poly.pdbx_strand_id
1 'polypeptide(L)'
;MFLFITLSLAASLALLFGATEIERRAIVGRYTGVNGAAILITFVVSFVGSLVVVALATIWGGWIYLFHLLPMTVLYHFFMGVFLVHGLQKTSERVALEDQAARRQMAAA
;
A
#
# COMPACT_ATOMS: atom_id res chain seq x y z
N MET A 1 14.90 21.15 1.29
CA MET A 1 14.79 19.73 1.71
C MET A 1 13.44 19.38 2.32
N PHE A 2 12.92 20.16 3.27
CA PHE A 2 11.58 19.89 3.86
C PHE A 2 10.47 19.71 2.81
N LEU A 3 10.22 20.71 1.95
CA LEU A 3 9.16 20.64 0.94
C LEU A 3 9.34 19.43 -0.01
N PHE A 4 10.58 19.15 -0.42
CA PHE A 4 10.91 17.99 -1.25
C PHE A 4 10.51 16.67 -0.57
N ILE A 5 10.91 16.46 0.68
CA ILE A 5 10.58 15.26 1.46
C ILE A 5 9.07 15.15 1.67
N THR A 6 8.40 16.26 1.99
CA THR A 6 6.93 16.28 2.18
C THR A 6 6.20 15.91 0.90
N LEU A 7 6.61 16.42 -0.25
CA LEU A 7 6.02 16.06 -1.55
C LEU A 7 6.29 14.60 -1.90
N SER A 8 7.50 14.09 -1.65
CA SER A 8 7.82 12.67 -1.85
C SER A 8 6.98 11.75 -0.97
N LEU A 9 6.76 12.12 0.30
CA LEU A 9 5.88 11.38 1.20
C LEU A 9 4.43 11.41 0.70
N ALA A 10 3.91 12.58 0.34
CA ALA A 10 2.56 12.71 -0.20
C ALA A 10 2.36 11.88 -1.47
N ALA A 11 3.34 11.86 -2.38
CA ALA A 11 3.31 11.03 -3.58
C ALA A 11 3.30 9.53 -3.25
N SER A 12 4.12 9.09 -2.27
CA SER A 12 4.11 7.70 -1.79
C SER A 12 2.75 7.32 -1.20
N LEU A 13 2.18 8.17 -0.35
CA LEU A 13 0.85 7.92 0.23
C LEU A 13 -0.22 7.83 -0.86
N ALA A 14 -0.22 8.77 -1.82
CA ALA A 14 -1.17 8.75 -2.94
C ALA A 14 -1.07 7.48 -3.78
N LEU A 15 0.16 7.01 -4.06
CA LEU A 15 0.41 5.76 -4.77
C LEU A 15 -0.14 4.56 -3.98
N LEU A 16 0.26 4.41 -2.71
CA LEU A 16 -0.10 3.24 -1.90
C LEU A 16 -1.61 3.18 -1.60
N PHE A 17 -2.21 4.30 -1.20
CA PHE A 17 -3.66 4.36 -0.97
C PHE A 17 -4.46 4.24 -2.26
N GLY A 18 -3.98 4.83 -3.36
CA GLY A 18 -4.60 4.69 -4.68
C GLY A 18 -4.67 3.24 -5.13
N ALA A 19 -3.55 2.51 -5.06
CA ALA A 19 -3.51 1.09 -5.39
C ALA A 19 -4.40 0.25 -4.46
N THR A 20 -4.39 0.55 -3.15
CA THR A 20 -5.25 -0.12 -2.18
C THR A 20 -6.73 0.12 -2.46
N GLU A 21 -7.12 1.34 -2.85
CA GLU A 21 -8.49 1.68 -3.23
C GLU A 21 -8.95 0.89 -4.47
N ILE A 22 -8.08 0.77 -5.47
CA ILE A 22 -8.36 0.00 -6.70
C ILE A 22 -8.62 -1.47 -6.34
N GLU A 23 -7.72 -2.08 -5.56
CA GLU A 23 -7.88 -3.47 -5.10
C GLU A 23 -9.15 -3.65 -4.25
N ARG A 24 -9.42 -2.72 -3.32
CA ARG A 24 -10.63 -2.78 -2.48
C ARG A 24 -11.90 -2.75 -3.31
N ARG A 25 -11.98 -1.87 -4.32
CA ARG A 25 -13.13 -1.80 -5.23
C ARG A 25 -13.26 -3.07 -6.05
N ALA A 26 -12.14 -3.66 -6.48
CA ALA A 26 -12.15 -4.91 -7.21
C ALA A 26 -12.71 -6.08 -6.36
N ILE A 27 -12.30 -6.15 -5.09
CA ILE A 27 -12.78 -7.13 -4.10
C ILE A 27 -14.29 -6.97 -3.86
N VAL A 28 -14.72 -5.75 -3.50
CA VAL A 28 -16.14 -5.47 -3.21
C VAL A 28 -17.02 -5.67 -4.45
N GLY A 29 -16.50 -5.35 -5.63
CA GLY A 29 -17.16 -5.57 -6.92
C GLY A 29 -17.16 -7.02 -7.40
N ARG A 30 -16.51 -7.95 -6.69
CA ARG A 30 -16.46 -9.39 -7.00
C ARG A 30 -15.88 -9.67 -8.39
N TYR A 31 -14.94 -8.83 -8.84
CA TYR A 31 -14.29 -9.05 -10.12
C TYR A 31 -13.39 -10.29 -10.06
N THR A 32 -13.31 -11.03 -11.17
CA THR A 32 -12.44 -12.20 -11.28
C THR A 32 -10.97 -11.77 -11.35
N GLY A 33 -10.09 -12.51 -10.68
CA GLY A 33 -8.63 -12.31 -10.79
C GLY A 33 -7.99 -11.31 -9.82
N VAL A 34 -8.69 -10.87 -8.77
CA VAL A 34 -8.06 -10.08 -7.69
C VAL A 34 -6.99 -10.93 -7.00
N ASN A 35 -5.74 -10.49 -7.12
CA ASN A 35 -4.56 -11.20 -6.59
C ASN A 35 -3.60 -10.30 -5.79
N GLY A 36 -3.93 -9.02 -5.59
CA GLY A 36 -3.06 -8.07 -4.89
C GLY A 36 -1.85 -7.61 -5.69
N ALA A 37 -1.78 -7.88 -7.00
CA ALA A 37 -0.65 -7.47 -7.82
C ALA A 37 -0.51 -5.95 -7.90
N ALA A 38 -1.62 -5.19 -7.93
CA ALA A 38 -1.53 -3.73 -8.03
C ALA A 38 -0.87 -3.16 -6.76
N ILE A 39 -1.30 -3.61 -5.58
CA ILE A 39 -0.69 -3.15 -4.33
C ILE A 39 0.77 -3.59 -4.21
N LEU A 40 1.11 -4.82 -4.62
CA LEU A 40 2.50 -5.31 -4.59
C LEU A 40 3.41 -4.48 -5.49
N ILE A 41 3.02 -4.27 -6.75
CA ILE A 41 3.82 -3.48 -7.71
C ILE A 41 3.99 -2.06 -7.19
N THR A 42 2.91 -1.42 -6.75
CA THR A 42 2.99 -0.05 -6.24
C THR A 42 3.80 0.05 -4.96
N PHE A 43 3.76 -0.96 -4.09
CA PHE A 43 4.61 -1.02 -2.90
C PHE A 43 6.10 -1.09 -3.26
N VAL A 44 6.47 -1.94 -4.20
CA VAL A 44 7.87 -2.05 -4.68
C VAL A 44 8.31 -0.74 -5.32
N VAL A 45 7.50 -0.16 -6.20
CA VAL A 45 7.80 1.14 -6.85
C VAL A 45 7.95 2.25 -5.82
N SER A 46 7.07 2.33 -4.81
CA SER A 46 7.15 3.30 -3.72
C SER A 46 8.44 3.13 -2.91
N PHE A 47 8.78 1.88 -2.56
CA PHE A 47 9.98 1.60 -1.78
C PHE A 47 11.24 1.98 -2.55
N VAL A 48 11.39 1.52 -3.79
CA VAL A 48 12.54 1.85 -4.64
C VAL A 48 12.62 3.36 -4.89
N GLY A 49 11.49 4.01 -5.20
CA GLY A 49 11.43 5.46 -5.38
C GLY A 49 11.87 6.22 -4.13
N SER A 50 11.50 5.74 -2.93
CA SER A 50 11.93 6.36 -1.68
C SER A 50 13.43 6.22 -1.42
N LEU A 51 14.09 5.16 -1.89
CA LEU A 51 15.55 5.03 -1.82
C LEU A 51 16.25 6.09 -2.68
N VAL A 52 15.68 6.44 -3.84
CA VAL A 52 16.15 7.55 -4.68
C VAL A 52 16.01 8.88 -3.92
N VAL A 53 14.89 9.09 -3.21
CA VAL A 53 14.71 10.29 -2.37
C VAL A 53 15.75 10.36 -1.26
N VAL A 54 16.06 9.24 -0.59
CA VAL A 54 17.13 9.17 0.42
C VAL A 54 18.49 9.53 -0.19
N ALA A 55 18.81 8.99 -1.36
CA ALA A 55 20.08 9.28 -2.05
C ALA A 55 20.19 10.77 -2.41
N LEU A 56 19.16 11.36 -3.01
CA LEU A 56 19.13 12.78 -3.37
C LEU A 56 19.22 13.69 -2.14
N ALA A 57 18.48 13.37 -1.08
CA ALA A 57 18.56 14.10 0.19
C ALA A 57 19.94 14.00 0.84
N THR A 58 20.62 12.87 0.70
CA THR A 58 21.99 12.68 1.21
C THR A 58 22.99 13.51 0.41
N ILE A 59 22.88 13.53 -0.92
CA ILE A 59 23.77 14.29 -1.80
C ILE A 59 23.65 15.80 -1.54
N TRP A 60 22.44 16.33 -1.41
CA TRP A 60 22.22 17.77 -1.27
C TRP A 60 22.10 18.27 0.17
N GLY A 61 21.69 17.41 1.10
CA GLY A 61 21.47 17.75 2.51
C GLY A 61 22.54 17.18 3.46
N GLY A 62 23.42 16.31 2.96
CA GLY A 62 24.50 15.68 3.73
C GLY A 62 24.10 14.37 4.43
N TRP A 63 25.11 13.72 5.01
CA TRP A 63 25.01 12.40 5.64
C TRP A 63 23.97 12.29 6.77
N ILE A 64 23.61 13.39 7.42
CA ILE A 64 22.58 13.39 8.45
C ILE A 64 21.24 12.86 7.91
N TYR A 65 20.91 13.15 6.66
CA TYR A 65 19.69 12.65 6.03
C TYR A 65 19.75 11.16 5.77
N LEU A 66 20.92 10.59 5.45
CA LEU A 66 21.05 9.14 5.28
C LEU A 66 20.68 8.41 6.58
N PHE A 67 21.28 8.83 7.71
CA PHE A 67 21.09 8.17 9.00
C PHE A 67 19.67 8.29 9.56
N HIS A 68 18.91 9.31 9.15
CA HIS A 68 17.52 9.49 9.59
C HIS A 68 16.53 8.94 8.57
N LEU A 69 16.67 9.26 7.29
CA LEU A 69 15.69 8.92 6.28
C LEU A 69 15.74 7.44 5.91
N LEU A 70 16.91 6.80 5.87
CA LEU A 70 16.99 5.38 5.52
C LEU A 70 16.20 4.49 6.50
N PRO A 71 16.43 4.54 7.83
CA PRO A 71 15.64 3.74 8.76
C PRO A 71 14.17 4.16 8.78
N MET A 72 13.86 5.46 8.67
CA MET A 72 12.47 5.92 8.61
C MET A 72 11.75 5.44 7.36
N THR A 73 12.42 5.36 6.22
CA THR A 73 11.89 4.79 4.97
C THR A 73 11.56 3.31 5.14
N VAL A 74 12.45 2.54 5.77
CA VAL A 74 12.21 1.11 6.03
C VAL A 74 11.02 0.92 6.97
N LEU A 75 11.00 1.65 8.10
CA LEU A 75 9.91 1.58 9.07
C LEU A 75 8.57 1.98 8.44
N TYR A 76 8.54 3.10 7.72
CA TYR A 76 7.35 3.59 7.03
C TYR A 76 6.78 2.52 6.08
N HIS A 77 7.61 1.95 5.20
CA HIS A 77 7.12 0.92 4.26
C HIS A 77 6.71 -0.35 4.98
N PHE A 78 7.43 -0.77 6.03
CA PHE A 78 7.02 -1.92 6.83
C PHE A 78 5.61 -1.72 7.42
N PHE A 79 5.39 -0.62 8.14
CA PHE A 79 4.08 -0.33 8.74
C PHE A 79 2.98 -0.15 7.70
N MET A 80 3.25 0.55 6.60
CA MET A 80 2.29 0.71 5.51
C MET A 80 1.95 -0.62 4.84
N GLY A 81 2.94 -1.48 4.60
CA GLY A 81 2.73 -2.80 4.02
C GLY A 81 1.83 -3.66 4.90
N VAL A 82 2.15 -3.74 6.20
CA VAL A 82 1.33 -4.44 7.20
C VAL A 82 -0.09 -3.87 7.24
N PHE A 83 -0.23 -2.54 7.36
CA PHE A 83 -1.52 -1.88 7.50
C PHE A 83 -2.44 -2.09 6.28
N LEU A 84 -1.93 -1.86 5.08
CA LEU A 84 -2.72 -1.93 3.85
C LEU A 84 -3.09 -3.36 3.50
N VAL A 85 -2.17 -4.31 3.64
CA VAL A 85 -2.44 -5.73 3.37
C VAL A 85 -3.49 -6.27 4.35
N HIS A 86 -3.37 -5.98 5.66
CA HIS A 86 -4.41 -6.38 6.62
C HIS A 86 -5.77 -5.76 6.31
N GLY A 87 -5.81 -4.50 5.87
CA GLY A 87 -7.05 -3.85 5.47
C GLY A 87 -7.73 -4.57 4.29
N LEU A 88 -6.95 -4.94 3.28
CA LEU A 88 -7.45 -5.70 2.13
C LEU A 88 -7.90 -7.12 2.52
N GLN A 89 -7.13 -7.82 3.36
CA GLN A 89 -7.49 -9.15 3.86
C GLN A 89 -8.82 -9.14 4.61
N LYS A 90 -9.01 -8.19 5.55
CA LYS A 90 -10.30 -8.02 6.25
C LYS A 90 -11.46 -7.75 5.28
N THR A 91 -11.22 -6.99 4.23
CA THR A 91 -12.24 -6.72 3.21
C THR A 91 -12.59 -7.99 2.43
N SER A 92 -11.58 -8.76 2.01
CA SER A 92 -11.76 -10.04 1.32
C SER A 92 -12.50 -11.07 2.16
N GLU A 93 -12.14 -11.21 3.44
CA GLU A 93 -12.80 -12.10 4.38
C GLU A 93 -14.28 -11.76 4.55
N ARG A 94 -14.59 -10.47 4.71
CA ARG A 94 -15.98 -10.00 4.83
C ARG A 94 -16.79 -10.35 3.59
N VAL A 95 -16.29 -10.04 2.39
CA VAL A 95 -16.99 -10.36 1.14
C VAL A 95 -17.18 -11.86 0.99
N ALA A 96 -16.16 -12.68 1.30
CA ALA A 96 -16.26 -14.13 1.25
C ALA A 96 -17.35 -14.69 2.18
N LEU A 97 -17.51 -14.12 3.38
CA LEU A 97 -18.56 -14.52 4.31
C LEU A 97 -19.97 -14.15 3.79
N GLU A 98 -20.12 -12.96 3.22
CA GLU A 98 -21.38 -12.52 2.58
C GLU A 98 -21.77 -13.48 1.44
N ASP A 99 -20.81 -13.93 0.63
CA ASP A 99 -21.01 -14.90 -0.46
C ASP A 99 -21.49 -16.25 0.03
N GLN A 100 -20.84 -16.75 1.08
CA GLN A 100 -21.21 -18.02 1.69
C GLN A 100 -22.62 -17.97 2.28
N ALA A 101 -22.97 -16.86 2.94
CA ALA A 101 -24.32 -16.67 3.48
C ALA A 101 -25.37 -16.65 2.37
N ALA A 102 -25.14 -15.90 1.28
CA ALA A 102 -26.05 -15.85 0.13
C ALA A 102 -26.24 -17.23 -0.52
N ARG A 103 -25.16 -18.01 -0.69
CA ARG A 103 -25.23 -19.37 -1.24
C ARG A 103 -26.02 -20.32 -0.34
N ARG A 104 -25.88 -20.21 0.99
CA ARG A 104 -26.66 -21.02 1.94
C ARG A 104 -28.15 -20.70 1.89
N GLN A 105 -28.51 -19.43 1.75
CA GLN A 105 -29.91 -19.02 1.60
C GLN A 105 -30.52 -19.59 0.31
N MET A 106 -29.79 -19.53 -0.80
CA MET A 106 -30.26 -20.11 -2.08
C MET A 106 -30.42 -21.64 -2.01
N ALA A 107 -29.55 -22.34 -1.28
CA ALA A 107 -29.64 -23.79 -1.11
C ALA A 107 -30.77 -24.24 -0.16
N ALA A 108 -31.28 -23.33 0.67
CA ALA A 108 -32.36 -23.60 1.62
C ALA A 108 -33.75 -23.19 1.09
N ALA A 109 -33.82 -22.52 -0.05
CA ALA A 109 -35.03 -22.14 -0.77
C ALA A 109 -35.39 -23.19 -1.82
#